data_AF-A0A172ZJ54-F1
#
_entry.id   AF-A0A172ZJ54-F1
#
_cell.length_a   1.000
_cell.length_b   1.000
_cell.length_c   1.000
_cell.angle_alpha   90.00
_cell.angle_beta   90.00
_cell.angle_gamma   90.00
#
_symmetry.space_group_name_H-M   'P 1'
#
loop_
_entity.id
_entity.type
_entity.pdbx_description
1 polymer ?
#
loop_
_entity_poly.entity_id
_entity_poly.type
_entity_poly.pdbx_seq_one_letter_code
_entity_poly.pdbx_strand_id
1 'polypeptide(L)'
;MNKPIRLYPSFYYLIGTQTLSNAADIIYIMGIISLVMAGTDSILAGVFVPFFRSSSQLLSGLVASLMLVRFRLARLLLFCQFGQFVIFAVLALYLWVSREQASLPLIFTLIFGMSFLDGWTTPARNSLIPRLVHRDELLRANGMVSVSDQIIRCAGWAMGGILVAWIGALSTLMLAGIFYAVAMVFTAFIREPQTAEVENSANTMDAPVIAQRGEAAASDDEQIASASADSEREYMKTLTEGWQLIWRKPKIRTLIFMDMVDMLGGSVWVGAFILAFVVQVLHQGEEWWGFINTAYFAGAIGGGLLVVGLVRWLNGREFRAMLLGIGIYSILTLVFAVTTNPYISLLLVVAMGPAAELAAVNRRTLLQLSVTREQLPKLLSAQDATLNFTFCISLLIMGWIAEQFGIVNLYLLAGIMSVCALVVGLLSRSAFRQKRTLS
;
A
#
# COMPACT_ATOMS: atom_id res chain seq x y z
N MET A 1 -6.74 31.37 15.02
CA MET A 1 -7.00 30.39 16.11
C MET A 1 -6.96 28.98 15.56
N ASN A 2 -6.03 28.14 16.03
CA ASN A 2 -5.99 26.71 15.69
C ASN A 2 -7.15 26.01 16.39
N LYS A 3 -8.12 25.48 15.64
CA LYS A 3 -9.08 24.52 16.22
C LYS A 3 -8.26 23.32 16.72
N PRO A 4 -8.53 22.81 17.93
CA PRO A 4 -7.87 21.61 18.43
C PRO A 4 -8.20 20.42 17.52
N ILE A 5 -7.18 19.57 17.36
CA ILE A 5 -7.20 18.38 16.53
C ILE A 5 -8.35 17.48 16.97
N ARG A 6 -9.26 17.13 16.05
CA ARG A 6 -10.36 16.18 16.31
C ARG A 6 -10.01 14.81 15.73
N LEU A 7 -9.00 14.16 16.28
CA LEU A 7 -8.67 12.77 16.00
C LEU A 7 -9.24 11.90 17.12
N TYR A 8 -9.96 10.85 16.76
CA TYR A 8 -10.43 9.89 17.75
C TYR A 8 -9.23 9.10 18.32
N PRO A 9 -9.22 8.70 19.60
CA PRO A 9 -8.13 7.90 20.17
C PRO A 9 -7.80 6.64 19.35
N SER A 10 -8.81 5.99 18.77
CA SER A 10 -8.67 4.86 17.85
C SER A 10 -7.73 5.13 16.65
N PHE A 11 -7.59 6.38 16.21
CA PHE A 11 -6.67 6.75 15.13
C PHE A 11 -5.21 6.54 15.53
N TYR A 12 -4.84 6.88 16.77
CA TYR A 12 -3.47 6.69 17.26
C TYR A 12 -3.14 5.20 17.43
N TYR A 13 -4.10 4.39 17.87
CA TYR A 13 -3.95 2.93 17.89
C TYR A 13 -3.80 2.35 16.48
N LEU A 14 -4.55 2.85 15.50
CA LEU A 14 -4.43 2.44 14.10
C LEU A 14 -3.04 2.76 13.51
N ILE A 15 -2.53 3.97 13.75
CA ILE A 15 -1.16 4.32 13.33
C ILE A 15 -0.16 3.43 14.06
N GLY A 16 -0.23 3.37 15.40
CA GLY A 16 0.74 2.62 16.21
C GLY A 16 0.85 1.16 15.80
N THR A 17 -0.28 0.47 15.60
CA THR A 17 -0.24 -0.92 15.12
C THR A 17 0.42 -1.03 13.75
N GLN A 18 0.10 -0.14 12.83
CA GLN A 18 0.63 -0.21 11.48
C GLN A 18 2.14 0.07 11.46
N THR A 19 2.59 1.07 12.21
CA THR A 19 4.01 1.37 12.39
C THR A 19 4.77 0.15 12.87
N LEU A 20 4.25 -0.51 13.91
CA LEU A 20 4.86 -1.72 14.49
C LEU A 20 4.84 -2.89 13.51
N SER A 21 3.74 -3.08 12.77
CA SER A 21 3.60 -4.17 11.78
C SER A 21 4.57 -3.98 10.61
N ASN A 22 4.65 -2.77 10.06
CA ASN A 22 5.59 -2.44 9.01
C ASN A 22 7.05 -2.62 9.48
N ALA A 23 7.34 -2.28 10.74
CA ALA A 23 8.67 -2.46 11.30
C ALA A 23 9.00 -3.95 11.44
N ALA A 24 8.05 -4.74 11.95
CA ALA A 24 8.17 -6.20 12.03
C ALA A 24 8.46 -6.79 10.65
N ASP A 25 7.70 -6.38 9.63
CA ASP A 25 7.84 -6.81 8.23
C ASP A 25 9.25 -6.59 7.68
N ILE A 26 9.78 -5.38 7.84
CA ILE A 26 11.11 -5.02 7.35
C ILE A 26 12.18 -5.84 8.09
N ILE A 27 12.13 -5.89 9.42
CA ILE A 27 13.10 -6.61 10.25
C ILE A 27 13.07 -8.10 9.90
N TYR A 28 11.88 -8.66 9.74
CA TYR A 28 11.64 -10.03 9.32
C TYR A 28 12.25 -10.31 7.94
N ILE A 29 11.95 -9.50 6.92
CA ILE A 29 12.46 -9.70 5.56
C ILE A 29 13.99 -9.72 5.58
N MET A 30 14.62 -8.79 6.29
CA MET A 30 16.09 -8.71 6.36
C MET A 30 16.69 -9.95 7.04
N GLY A 31 16.09 -10.41 8.14
CA GLY A 31 16.51 -11.64 8.81
C GLY A 31 16.33 -12.89 7.95
N ILE A 32 15.18 -13.03 7.27
CA ILE A 32 14.85 -14.19 6.44
C ILE A 32 15.76 -14.26 5.21
N ILE A 33 15.99 -13.13 4.52
CA ILE A 33 16.85 -13.09 3.33
C ILE A 33 18.27 -13.50 3.70
N SER A 34 18.81 -12.95 4.79
CA SER A 34 20.16 -13.30 5.24
C SER A 34 20.29 -14.78 5.59
N LEU A 35 19.30 -15.37 6.28
CA LEU A 35 19.33 -16.78 6.66
C LEU A 35 19.21 -17.71 5.45
N VAL A 36 18.31 -17.39 4.52
CA VAL A 36 18.13 -18.15 3.28
C VAL A 36 19.38 -18.10 2.40
N MET A 37 20.02 -16.92 2.27
CA MET A 37 21.25 -16.76 1.50
C MET A 37 22.43 -17.54 2.12
N ALA A 38 22.59 -17.47 3.44
CA ALA A 38 23.67 -18.18 4.13
C ALA A 38 23.59 -19.72 4.00
N GLY A 39 22.38 -20.27 3.84
CA GLY A 39 22.17 -21.72 3.73
C GLY A 39 22.15 -22.28 2.31
N THR A 40 22.15 -21.45 1.26
CA THR A 40 21.94 -21.93 -0.12
C THR A 40 22.99 -21.50 -1.13
N ASP A 41 23.92 -20.59 -0.78
CA ASP A 41 24.86 -19.93 -1.70
C ASP A 41 24.19 -19.36 -2.98
N SER A 42 22.87 -19.20 -2.97
CA SER A 42 22.06 -18.88 -4.14
C SER A 42 21.36 -17.54 -3.98
N ILE A 43 21.83 -16.55 -4.74
CA ILE A 43 21.25 -15.20 -4.82
C ILE A 43 19.77 -15.26 -5.25
N LEU A 44 19.39 -16.25 -6.06
CA LEU A 44 18.01 -16.47 -6.52
C LEU A 44 17.03 -16.68 -5.36
N ALA A 45 17.46 -17.35 -4.29
CA ALA A 45 16.61 -17.59 -3.12
C ALA A 45 16.23 -16.30 -2.39
N GLY A 46 17.12 -15.30 -2.37
CA GLY A 46 16.85 -13.97 -1.83
C GLY A 46 15.84 -13.17 -2.66
N VAL A 47 15.86 -13.33 -3.99
CA VAL A 47 14.89 -12.69 -4.91
C VAL A 47 13.51 -13.33 -4.84
N PHE A 48 13.43 -14.63 -4.54
CA PHE A 48 12.14 -15.30 -4.40
C PHE A 48 11.33 -14.81 -3.19
N VAL A 49 11.97 -14.31 -2.13
CA VAL A 49 11.24 -13.79 -0.95
C VAL A 49 10.28 -12.65 -1.33
N PRO A 50 10.73 -11.52 -1.91
CA PRO A 50 9.81 -10.45 -2.33
C PRO A 50 8.85 -10.90 -3.43
N PHE A 51 9.27 -11.79 -4.35
CA PHE A 51 8.38 -12.33 -5.38
C PHE A 51 7.17 -13.06 -4.78
N PHE A 52 7.41 -14.05 -3.90
CA PHE A 52 6.33 -14.81 -3.25
C PHE A 52 5.43 -13.91 -2.39
N ARG A 53 5.99 -12.89 -1.73
CA ARG A 53 5.22 -11.88 -1.00
C ARG A 53 4.27 -11.12 -1.93
N SER A 54 4.78 -10.56 -3.02
CA SER A 54 3.97 -9.79 -3.98
C SER A 54 2.92 -10.65 -4.69
N SER A 55 3.26 -11.88 -5.10
CA SER A 55 2.29 -12.81 -5.69
C SER A 55 1.18 -13.18 -4.71
N SER A 56 1.52 -13.37 -3.43
CA SER A 56 0.53 -13.64 -2.38
C SER A 56 -0.40 -12.45 -2.15
N GLN A 57 0.14 -11.24 -2.07
CA GLN A 57 -0.66 -10.01 -1.92
C GLN A 57 -1.56 -9.74 -3.15
N LEU A 58 -1.10 -10.08 -4.36
CA LEU A 58 -1.93 -10.03 -5.57
C LEU A 58 -3.14 -10.96 -5.45
N LEU A 59 -2.93 -12.22 -5.07
CA LEU A 59 -4.00 -13.21 -4.89
C LEU A 59 -4.94 -12.83 -3.73
N SER A 60 -4.38 -12.30 -2.64
CA SER A 60 -5.13 -11.75 -1.51
C SER A 60 -6.05 -10.60 -1.94
N GLY A 61 -5.55 -9.68 -2.76
CA GLY A 61 -6.30 -8.54 -3.29
C GLY A 61 -7.52 -8.94 -4.12
N LEU A 62 -7.46 -10.07 -4.83
CA LEU A 62 -8.60 -10.60 -5.59
C LEU A 62 -9.76 -11.03 -4.67
N VAL A 63 -9.48 -11.48 -3.45
CA VAL A 63 -10.49 -11.96 -2.48
C VAL A 63 -10.83 -10.89 -1.42
N ALA A 64 -10.01 -9.84 -1.32
CA ALA A 64 -10.08 -8.82 -0.26
C ALA A 64 -11.46 -8.16 -0.15
N SER A 65 -12.12 -7.89 -1.27
CA SER A 65 -13.43 -7.22 -1.29
C SER A 65 -14.51 -7.99 -0.53
N LEU A 66 -14.46 -9.32 -0.52
CA LEU A 66 -15.40 -10.16 0.23
C LEU A 66 -15.14 -10.07 1.73
N MET A 67 -13.87 -10.15 2.12
CA MET A 67 -13.46 -10.13 3.52
C MET A 67 -13.76 -8.77 4.16
N LEU A 68 -13.48 -7.68 3.44
CA LEU A 68 -13.68 -6.32 3.92
C LEU A 68 -15.14 -5.88 4.02
N VAL A 69 -16.06 -6.63 3.38
CA VAL A 69 -17.50 -6.38 3.43
C VAL A 69 -18.16 -7.30 4.46
N ARG A 70 -17.73 -8.57 4.53
CA ARG A 70 -18.28 -9.56 5.47
C ARG A 70 -17.88 -9.27 6.92
N PHE A 71 -16.70 -8.73 7.14
CA PHE A 71 -16.18 -8.45 8.48
C PHE A 71 -16.06 -6.96 8.75
N ARG A 72 -16.20 -6.57 10.04
CA ARG A 72 -15.88 -5.21 10.48
C ARG A 72 -14.38 -4.97 10.31
N LEU A 73 -13.99 -3.81 9.80
CA LEU A 73 -12.60 -3.55 9.40
C LEU A 73 -11.61 -3.70 10.55
N ALA A 74 -11.96 -3.22 11.76
CA ALA A 74 -11.11 -3.35 12.94
C ALA A 74 -10.93 -4.81 13.38
N ARG A 75 -11.98 -5.64 13.27
CA ARG A 75 -11.92 -7.07 13.59
C ARG A 75 -11.15 -7.87 12.55
N LEU A 76 -11.32 -7.51 11.26
CA LEU A 76 -10.53 -8.10 10.18
C LEU A 76 -9.05 -7.79 10.36
N LEU A 77 -8.71 -6.54 10.70
CA LEU A 77 -7.34 -6.15 10.98
C LEU A 77 -6.74 -6.95 12.15
N LEU A 78 -7.49 -7.14 13.24
CA LEU A 78 -7.06 -7.97 14.38
C LEU A 78 -6.84 -9.43 13.96
N PHE A 79 -7.73 -9.98 13.14
CA PHE A 79 -7.58 -11.34 12.60
C PHE A 79 -6.32 -11.48 11.75
N CYS A 80 -6.05 -10.51 10.86
CA CYS A 80 -4.85 -10.52 10.03
C CYS A 80 -3.59 -10.46 10.89
N GLN A 81 -3.54 -9.54 11.85
CA GLN A 81 -2.37 -9.34 12.74
C GLN A 81 -2.11 -10.55 13.64
N PHE A 82 -3.17 -11.13 14.20
CA PHE A 82 -3.07 -12.37 14.97
C PHE A 82 -2.56 -13.52 14.08
N GLY A 83 -3.13 -13.70 12.88
CA GLY A 83 -2.70 -14.74 11.96
C GLY A 83 -1.25 -14.57 11.50
N GLN A 84 -0.82 -13.34 11.19
CA GLN A 84 0.57 -13.01 10.87
C GLN A 84 1.49 -13.35 12.04
N PHE A 85 1.13 -12.96 13.27
CA PHE A 85 1.91 -13.30 14.47
C PHE A 85 2.04 -14.82 14.68
N VAL A 86 0.95 -15.58 14.52
CA VAL A 86 0.96 -17.04 14.68
C VAL A 86 1.83 -17.70 13.61
N ILE A 87 1.64 -17.36 12.33
CA ILE A 87 2.44 -17.92 11.23
C ILE A 87 3.91 -17.53 11.39
N PHE A 88 4.18 -16.29 11.81
CA PHE A 88 5.54 -15.83 12.11
C PHE A 88 6.17 -16.61 13.27
N ALA A 89 5.43 -16.83 14.36
CA ALA A 89 5.92 -17.60 15.51
C ALA A 89 6.24 -19.05 15.11
N VAL A 90 5.41 -19.67 14.27
CA VAL A 90 5.67 -21.00 13.69
C VAL A 90 6.94 -20.97 12.84
N LEU A 91 7.10 -19.97 11.96
CA LEU A 91 8.31 -19.82 11.15
C LEU A 91 9.57 -19.63 12.01
N ALA A 92 9.52 -18.76 13.02
CA ALA A 92 10.63 -18.49 13.91
C ALA A 92 11.02 -19.74 14.72
N LEU A 93 10.04 -20.47 15.26
CA LEU A 93 10.27 -21.74 15.96
C LEU A 93 10.85 -22.80 15.02
N TYR A 94 10.32 -22.90 13.81
CA TYR A 94 10.81 -23.84 12.80
C TYR A 94 12.27 -23.60 12.43
N LEU A 95 12.64 -22.34 12.19
CA LEU A 95 14.02 -21.94 11.88
C LEU A 95 14.96 -22.14 13.07
N TRP A 96 14.47 -21.88 14.29
CA TRP A 96 15.22 -22.11 15.51
C TRP A 96 15.57 -23.59 15.71
N VAL A 97 14.60 -24.49 15.48
CA VAL A 97 14.77 -25.94 15.66
C VAL A 97 15.59 -26.56 14.53
N SER A 98 15.28 -26.20 13.28
CA SER A 98 15.84 -26.89 12.10
C SER A 98 17.22 -26.37 11.71
N ARG A 99 17.58 -25.14 12.10
CA ARG A 99 18.84 -24.45 11.77
C ARG A 99 19.25 -24.65 10.30
N GLU A 100 20.30 -25.43 10.04
CA GLU A 100 20.86 -25.66 8.69
C GLU A 100 20.06 -26.65 7.83
N GLN A 101 19.14 -27.43 8.41
CA GLN A 101 18.31 -28.41 7.69
C GLN A 101 16.93 -27.87 7.31
N ALA A 102 16.74 -26.55 7.34
CA ALA A 102 15.44 -25.94 7.07
C ALA A 102 15.03 -26.11 5.59
N SER A 103 13.91 -26.78 5.35
CA SER A 103 13.30 -26.90 4.03
C SER A 103 12.83 -25.54 3.50
N LEU A 104 13.43 -25.07 2.40
CA LEU A 104 13.04 -23.83 1.71
C LEU A 104 11.56 -23.78 1.29
N PRO A 105 10.94 -24.86 0.77
CA PRO A 105 9.54 -24.81 0.36
C PRO A 105 8.59 -24.46 1.51
N LEU A 106 8.87 -24.95 2.73
CA LEU A 106 8.07 -24.62 3.91
C LEU A 106 8.26 -23.16 4.32
N ILE A 107 9.49 -22.65 4.29
CA ILE A 107 9.77 -21.23 4.56
C ILE A 107 8.92 -20.38 3.63
N PHE A 108 9.04 -20.57 2.30
CA PHE A 108 8.28 -19.81 1.31
C PHE A 108 6.76 -19.96 1.45
N THR A 109 6.27 -21.15 1.85
CA THR A 109 4.84 -21.35 2.14
C THR A 109 4.36 -20.50 3.32
N LEU A 110 5.17 -20.40 4.38
CA LEU A 110 4.86 -19.54 5.54
C LEU A 110 4.96 -18.05 5.18
N ILE A 111 5.97 -17.65 4.40
CA ILE A 111 6.08 -16.27 3.85
C ILE A 111 4.82 -15.92 3.07
N PHE A 112 4.39 -16.83 2.18
CA PHE A 112 3.22 -16.66 1.35
C PHE A 112 1.97 -16.50 2.21
N GLY A 113 1.76 -17.36 3.22
CA GLY A 113 0.63 -17.26 4.15
C GLY A 113 0.57 -15.94 4.94
N MET A 114 1.71 -15.47 5.46
CA MET A 114 1.78 -14.16 6.12
C MET A 114 1.44 -13.02 5.17
N SER A 115 2.02 -13.05 3.97
CA SER A 115 1.81 -12.03 2.94
C SER A 115 0.37 -12.01 2.41
N PHE A 116 -0.32 -13.16 2.45
CA PHE A 116 -1.71 -13.26 2.04
C PHE A 116 -2.60 -12.49 3.02
N LEU A 117 -2.40 -12.68 4.33
CA LEU A 117 -3.12 -11.93 5.36
C LEU A 117 -2.79 -10.43 5.30
N ASP A 118 -1.51 -10.10 5.04
CA ASP A 118 -1.06 -8.72 4.88
C ASP A 118 -1.78 -7.97 3.74
N GLY A 119 -2.15 -8.69 2.68
CA GLY A 119 -2.85 -8.12 1.53
C GLY A 119 -4.21 -7.47 1.89
N TRP A 120 -4.81 -7.81 3.03
CA TRP A 120 -6.05 -7.16 3.51
C TRP A 120 -5.81 -5.98 4.44
N THR A 121 -4.64 -5.93 5.07
CA THR A 121 -4.27 -4.93 6.08
C THR A 121 -4.27 -3.52 5.50
N THR A 122 -3.66 -3.31 4.33
CA THR A 122 -3.55 -1.97 3.71
C THR A 122 -4.91 -1.40 3.25
N PRO A 123 -5.75 -2.14 2.51
CA PRO A 123 -7.11 -1.70 2.18
C PRO A 123 -7.97 -1.46 3.43
N ALA A 124 -7.87 -2.32 4.46
CA ALA A 124 -8.61 -2.17 5.72
C ALA A 124 -8.20 -0.89 6.45
N ARG A 125 -6.89 -0.68 6.64
CA ARG A 125 -6.30 0.51 7.26
C ARG A 125 -6.77 1.78 6.56
N ASN A 126 -6.59 1.84 5.25
CA ASN A 126 -6.92 3.02 4.45
C ASN A 126 -8.44 3.28 4.37
N SER A 127 -9.26 2.26 4.61
CA SER A 127 -10.72 2.39 4.75
C SER A 127 -11.18 2.79 6.16
N LEU A 128 -10.38 2.48 7.18
CA LEU A 128 -10.64 2.89 8.56
C LEU A 128 -10.32 4.37 8.79
N ILE A 129 -9.27 4.92 8.16
CA ILE A 129 -8.86 6.32 8.35
C ILE A 129 -10.06 7.28 8.21
N PRO A 130 -10.89 7.25 7.14
CA PRO A 130 -12.04 8.16 7.01
C PRO A 130 -13.19 7.89 7.97
N ARG A 131 -13.17 6.78 8.71
CA ARG A 131 -14.12 6.48 9.79
C ARG A 131 -13.64 7.02 11.13
N LEU A 132 -12.34 7.24 11.28
CA LEU A 132 -11.68 7.66 12.52
C LEU A 132 -11.26 9.14 12.54
N VAL A 133 -11.51 9.88 11.46
CA VAL A 133 -11.19 11.31 11.37
C VAL A 133 -12.31 12.05 10.64
N HIS A 134 -12.45 13.34 10.91
CA HIS A 134 -13.37 14.18 10.15
C HIS A 134 -12.85 14.42 8.71
N ARG A 135 -13.77 14.68 7.78
CA ARG A 135 -13.45 14.83 6.34
C ARG A 135 -12.42 15.94 6.07
N ASP A 136 -12.43 17.01 6.85
CA ASP A 136 -11.51 18.15 6.75
C ASP A 136 -10.10 17.87 7.29
N GLU A 137 -9.95 16.84 8.12
CA GLU A 137 -8.67 16.38 8.68
C GLU A 137 -8.08 15.18 7.92
N LEU A 138 -8.76 14.67 6.88
CA LEU A 138 -8.30 13.51 6.10
C LEU A 138 -6.91 13.69 5.51
N LEU A 139 -6.65 14.86 4.94
CA LEU A 139 -5.35 15.16 4.34
C LEU A 139 -4.24 15.12 5.40
N ARG A 140 -4.50 15.70 6.57
CA ARG A 140 -3.58 15.68 7.71
C ARG A 140 -3.34 14.26 8.21
N ALA A 141 -4.40 13.49 8.38
CA ALA A 141 -4.35 12.11 8.83
C ALA A 141 -3.53 11.23 7.87
N ASN A 142 -3.78 11.32 6.57
CA ASN A 142 -3.01 10.60 5.56
C ASN A 142 -1.54 11.04 5.53
N GLY A 143 -1.25 12.33 5.71
CA GLY A 143 0.12 12.84 5.84
C GLY A 143 0.85 12.24 7.04
N MET A 144 0.20 12.18 8.21
CA MET A 144 0.77 11.54 9.41
C MET A 144 1.03 10.05 9.22
N VAL A 145 0.08 9.33 8.61
CA VAL A 145 0.25 7.92 8.25
C VAL A 145 1.44 7.75 7.32
N SER A 146 1.58 8.62 6.32
CA SER A 146 2.69 8.57 5.36
C SER A 146 4.03 8.81 6.05
N VAL A 147 4.15 9.85 6.87
CA VAL A 147 5.37 10.11 7.66
C VAL A 147 5.75 8.89 8.50
N SER A 148 4.77 8.25 9.15
CA SER A 148 5.02 7.04 9.92
C SER A 148 5.51 5.87 9.05
N ASP A 149 4.86 5.61 7.92
CA ASP A 149 5.28 4.59 6.96
C ASP A 149 6.72 4.85 6.48
N GLN A 150 7.08 6.11 6.20
CA GLN A 150 8.42 6.48 5.70
C GLN A 150 9.51 6.44 6.76
N ILE A 151 9.23 6.77 8.03
CA ILE A 151 10.19 6.60 9.13
C ILE A 151 10.61 5.13 9.23
N ILE A 152 9.64 4.22 9.17
CA ILE A 152 9.90 2.79 9.26
C ILE A 152 10.68 2.28 8.05
N ARG A 153 10.31 2.71 6.83
CA ARG A 153 11.08 2.38 5.61
C ARG A 153 12.51 2.90 5.67
N CYS A 154 12.70 4.15 6.09
CA CYS A 154 14.03 4.76 6.28
C CYS A 154 14.89 3.93 7.24
N ALA A 155 14.35 3.65 8.44
CA ALA A 155 15.00 2.83 9.45
C ALA A 155 15.37 1.43 8.92
N GLY A 156 14.48 0.84 8.12
CA GLY A 156 14.69 -0.46 7.50
C GLY A 156 15.88 -0.54 6.56
N TRP A 157 16.00 0.39 5.62
CA TRP A 157 17.12 0.41 4.68
C TRP A 157 18.42 0.83 5.34
N ALA A 158 18.37 1.76 6.28
CA ALA A 158 19.57 2.24 6.98
C ALA A 158 20.16 1.19 7.93
N MET A 159 19.31 0.42 8.62
CA MET A 159 19.75 -0.46 9.72
C MET A 159 19.59 -1.95 9.43
N GLY A 160 18.91 -2.37 8.36
CA GLY A 160 18.55 -3.79 8.14
C GLY A 160 19.74 -4.75 8.15
N GLY A 161 20.76 -4.47 7.33
CA GLY A 161 21.98 -5.30 7.27
C GLY A 161 22.84 -5.16 8.54
N ILE A 162 22.95 -3.95 9.10
CA ILE A 162 23.70 -3.68 10.34
C ILE A 162 23.11 -4.48 11.50
N LEU A 163 21.79 -4.50 11.63
CA LEU A 163 21.08 -5.22 12.68
C LEU A 163 21.37 -6.72 12.60
N VAL A 164 21.26 -7.31 11.42
CA VAL A 164 21.60 -8.72 11.21
C VAL A 164 23.07 -9.02 11.49
N ALA A 165 24.00 -8.14 11.09
CA ALA A 165 25.42 -8.31 11.36
C ALA A 165 25.77 -8.24 12.86
N TRP A 166 25.05 -7.42 13.65
CA TRP A 166 25.34 -7.22 15.07
C TRP A 166 24.71 -8.27 15.99
N ILE A 167 23.43 -8.60 15.78
CA ILE A 167 22.70 -9.52 16.67
C ILE A 167 22.45 -10.91 16.05
N GLY A 168 22.77 -11.09 14.77
CA GLY A 168 22.55 -12.32 14.01
C GLY A 168 21.13 -12.44 13.44
N ALA A 169 20.98 -13.19 12.35
CA ALA A 169 19.71 -13.34 11.63
C ALA A 169 18.57 -13.86 12.51
N LEU A 170 18.83 -14.89 13.34
CA LEU A 170 17.80 -15.50 14.19
C LEU A 170 17.30 -14.53 15.28
N SER A 171 18.20 -13.76 15.91
CA SER A 171 17.83 -12.75 16.89
C SER A 171 17.06 -11.58 16.26
N THR A 172 17.43 -11.19 15.04
CA THR A 172 16.67 -10.21 14.25
C THR A 172 15.23 -10.69 14.00
N LEU A 173 15.04 -11.98 13.70
CA LEU A 173 13.69 -12.56 13.59
C LEU A 173 12.94 -12.53 14.93
N MET A 174 13.58 -12.86 16.05
CA MET A 174 12.92 -12.76 17.35
C MET A 174 12.46 -11.33 17.65
N LEU A 175 13.28 -10.33 17.31
CA LEU A 175 12.91 -8.92 17.42
C LEU A 175 11.66 -8.61 16.58
N ALA A 176 11.60 -9.07 15.32
CA ALA A 176 10.40 -8.91 14.50
C ALA A 176 9.15 -9.54 15.15
N GLY A 177 9.30 -10.70 15.79
CA GLY A 177 8.22 -11.36 16.53
C GLY A 177 7.66 -10.51 17.68
N ILE A 178 8.53 -9.80 18.40
CA ILE A 178 8.12 -8.85 19.45
C ILE A 178 7.28 -7.73 18.83
N PHE A 179 7.71 -7.15 17.71
CA PHE A 179 6.96 -6.09 17.05
C PHE A 179 5.59 -6.57 16.55
N TYR A 180 5.49 -7.78 15.99
CA TYR A 180 4.20 -8.39 15.63
C TYR A 180 3.29 -8.58 16.85
N ALA A 181 3.83 -9.06 17.97
CA ALA A 181 3.05 -9.24 19.19
C ALA A 181 2.50 -7.91 19.73
N VAL A 182 3.34 -6.86 19.77
CA VAL A 182 2.92 -5.53 20.23
C VAL A 182 1.92 -4.90 19.25
N ALA A 183 2.10 -5.06 17.93
CA ALA A 183 1.14 -4.62 16.93
C ALA A 183 -0.24 -5.26 17.12
N MET A 184 -0.27 -6.58 17.33
CA MET A 184 -1.50 -7.32 17.62
C MET A 184 -2.23 -6.78 18.86
N VAL A 185 -1.49 -6.49 19.95
CA VAL A 185 -2.06 -5.88 21.17
C VAL A 185 -2.64 -4.49 20.88
N PHE A 186 -1.93 -3.64 20.14
CA PHE A 186 -2.42 -2.30 19.77
C PHE A 186 -3.68 -2.39 18.89
N THR A 187 -3.73 -3.37 17.98
CA THR A 187 -4.89 -3.61 17.12
C THR A 187 -6.14 -3.94 17.92
N ALA A 188 -6.02 -4.70 19.02
CA ALA A 188 -7.14 -5.06 19.88
C ALA A 188 -7.85 -3.85 20.53
N PHE A 189 -7.16 -2.71 20.65
CA PHE A 189 -7.73 -1.46 21.18
C PHE A 189 -8.42 -0.59 20.11
N ILE A 190 -8.35 -0.96 18.83
CA ILE A 190 -8.99 -0.21 17.75
C ILE A 190 -10.51 -0.42 17.84
N ARG A 191 -11.22 0.63 18.22
CA ARG A 191 -12.69 0.66 18.21
C ARG A 191 -13.16 1.40 16.98
N GLU A 192 -13.95 0.70 16.17
CA GLU A 192 -14.66 1.27 15.05
C GLU A 192 -15.91 2.03 15.57
N PRO A 193 -16.03 3.34 15.33
CA PRO A 193 -17.22 4.10 15.74
C PRO A 193 -18.46 3.49 15.08
N GLN A 194 -19.50 3.21 15.87
CA GLN A 194 -20.75 2.68 15.32
C GLN A 194 -21.36 3.71 14.36
N THR A 195 -21.81 3.24 13.19
CA THR A 195 -22.41 4.03 12.11
C THR A 195 -23.66 4.82 12.52
N ALA A 196 -24.22 4.58 13.71
CA ALA A 196 -25.54 5.05 14.14
C ALA A 196 -25.63 6.53 14.58
N GLU A 197 -24.54 7.20 14.95
CA GLU A 197 -24.63 8.59 15.46
C GLU A 197 -24.63 9.68 14.38
N VAL A 198 -24.38 9.35 13.11
CA VAL A 198 -24.35 10.35 12.01
C VAL A 198 -25.61 10.29 11.14
N GLU A 199 -26.34 9.16 11.14
CA GLU A 199 -27.47 8.92 10.24
C GLU A 199 -28.86 9.09 10.89
N ASN A 200 -28.97 8.97 12.22
CA ASN A 200 -30.25 9.04 12.93
C ASN A 200 -30.90 10.43 13.00
N SER A 201 -30.31 11.47 12.44
CA SER A 201 -30.94 12.80 12.34
C SER A 201 -31.56 13.10 10.96
N ALA A 202 -31.41 12.21 9.97
CA ALA A 202 -31.77 12.52 8.58
C ALA A 202 -32.80 11.59 7.92
N ASN A 203 -33.04 10.38 8.44
CA ASN A 203 -33.96 9.42 7.81
C ASN A 203 -34.85 8.72 8.83
N THR A 204 -35.83 9.45 9.36
CA THR A 204 -37.07 8.85 9.89
C THR A 204 -38.24 9.47 9.15
N MET A 205 -38.48 9.00 7.92
CA MET A 205 -39.79 9.04 7.28
C MET A 205 -39.84 8.01 6.15
N ASP A 206 -40.88 7.17 6.24
CA ASP A 206 -41.46 6.32 5.21
C ASP A 206 -40.75 5.02 4.81
N ALA A 207 -40.98 3.98 5.62
CA ALA A 207 -40.97 2.61 5.15
C ALA A 207 -42.42 2.12 4.95
N PRO A 208 -42.87 1.81 3.72
CA PRO A 208 -44.08 1.03 3.54
C PRO A 208 -43.74 -0.45 3.68
N VAL A 209 -44.45 -1.11 4.60
CA VAL A 209 -44.53 -2.58 4.68
C VAL A 209 -45.30 -3.06 3.45
N ILE A 210 -44.63 -3.73 2.51
CA ILE A 210 -45.31 -4.41 1.40
C ILE A 210 -45.55 -5.87 1.77
N ALA A 211 -46.81 -6.25 1.64
CA ALA A 211 -47.41 -7.54 1.93
C ALA A 211 -46.87 -8.69 1.06
N GLN A 212 -46.98 -9.88 1.66
CA GLN A 212 -46.73 -11.20 1.10
C GLN A 212 -47.33 -11.40 -0.30
N ARG A 213 -46.57 -12.03 -1.18
CA ARG A 213 -47.07 -12.66 -2.41
C ARG A 213 -46.82 -14.15 -2.30
N GLY A 214 -47.88 -14.94 -2.42
CA GLY A 214 -47.79 -16.40 -2.50
C GLY A 214 -47.14 -16.81 -3.81
N GLU A 215 -46.14 -17.68 -3.71
CA GLU A 215 -45.54 -18.38 -4.85
C GLU A 215 -45.78 -19.88 -4.68
N ALA A 216 -46.19 -20.51 -5.78
CA ALA A 216 -46.39 -21.94 -5.88
C ALA A 216 -45.09 -22.67 -5.58
N ALA A 217 -45.19 -23.77 -4.83
CA ALA A 217 -44.05 -24.57 -4.40
C ALA A 217 -43.33 -25.18 -5.62
N ALA A 218 -42.22 -24.56 -6.02
CA ALA A 218 -41.18 -25.22 -6.80
C ALA A 218 -40.60 -26.37 -5.97
N SER A 219 -40.20 -27.46 -6.63
CA SER A 219 -39.60 -28.62 -5.96
C SER A 219 -38.36 -28.20 -5.15
N ASP A 220 -38.09 -28.87 -4.02
CA ASP A 220 -36.97 -28.53 -3.13
C ASP A 220 -35.63 -28.44 -3.88
N ASP A 221 -35.43 -29.26 -4.92
CA ASP A 221 -34.24 -29.26 -5.77
C ASP A 221 -34.11 -27.98 -6.63
N GLU A 222 -35.22 -27.42 -7.14
CA GLU A 222 -35.22 -26.17 -7.90
C GLU A 222 -34.97 -24.95 -7.00
N GLN A 223 -35.49 -24.96 -5.77
CA GLN A 223 -35.25 -23.89 -4.79
C GLN A 223 -33.81 -23.88 -4.28
N ILE A 224 -33.22 -25.07 -4.05
CA ILE A 224 -31.81 -25.20 -3.66
C ILE A 224 -30.91 -24.74 -4.82
N ALA A 225 -31.22 -25.15 -6.05
CA ALA A 225 -30.46 -24.72 -7.23
C ALA A 225 -30.55 -23.20 -7.45
N SER A 226 -31.74 -22.60 -7.32
CA SER A 226 -31.89 -21.14 -7.47
C SER A 226 -31.20 -20.36 -6.36
N ALA A 227 -31.29 -20.81 -5.10
CA ALA A 227 -30.62 -20.17 -3.97
C ALA A 227 -29.09 -20.23 -4.09
N SER A 228 -28.54 -21.35 -4.58
CA SER A 228 -27.10 -21.48 -4.83
C SER A 228 -26.62 -20.55 -5.95
N ALA A 229 -27.38 -20.45 -7.05
CA ALA A 229 -27.08 -19.56 -8.16
C ALA A 229 -27.17 -18.08 -7.79
N ASP A 230 -28.14 -17.69 -6.95
CA ASP A 230 -28.27 -16.31 -6.46
C ASP A 230 -27.14 -15.94 -5.50
N SER A 231 -26.72 -16.87 -4.63
CA SER A 231 -25.56 -16.68 -3.76
C SER A 231 -24.26 -16.52 -4.53
N GLU A 232 -24.04 -17.32 -5.58
CA GLU A 232 -22.87 -17.20 -6.46
C GLU A 232 -22.86 -15.87 -7.21
N ARG A 233 -24.02 -15.43 -7.73
CA ARG A 233 -24.16 -14.11 -8.37
C ARG A 233 -23.85 -12.98 -7.40
N GLU A 234 -24.30 -13.06 -6.15
CA GLU A 234 -24.01 -12.05 -5.14
C GLU A 234 -22.52 -12.01 -4.76
N TYR A 235 -21.89 -13.18 -4.68
CA TYR A 235 -20.44 -13.32 -4.44
C TYR A 235 -19.62 -12.69 -5.58
N MET A 236 -19.93 -13.05 -6.83
CA MET A 236 -19.26 -12.52 -8.01
C MET A 236 -19.49 -11.02 -8.20
N LYS A 237 -20.69 -10.54 -7.86
CA LYS A 237 -21.00 -9.12 -7.82
C LYS A 237 -20.10 -8.41 -6.80
N THR A 238 -20.04 -8.91 -5.56
CA THR A 238 -19.21 -8.31 -4.50
C THR A 238 -17.73 -8.27 -4.87
N LEU A 239 -17.23 -9.34 -5.49
CA LEU A 239 -15.87 -9.40 -6.03
C LEU A 239 -15.62 -8.30 -7.07
N THR A 240 -16.52 -8.13 -8.03
CA THR A 240 -16.29 -7.25 -9.19
C THR A 240 -16.68 -5.79 -8.94
N GLU A 241 -17.44 -5.48 -7.90
CA GLU A 241 -17.96 -4.13 -7.61
C GLU A 241 -16.86 -3.05 -7.53
N GLY A 242 -15.68 -3.37 -6.99
CA GLY A 242 -14.56 -2.44 -6.94
C GLY A 242 -14.10 -2.00 -8.34
N TRP A 243 -13.93 -2.95 -9.26
CA TRP A 243 -13.58 -2.66 -10.65
C TRP A 243 -14.72 -1.97 -11.41
N GLN A 244 -15.98 -2.32 -11.12
CA GLN A 244 -17.13 -1.60 -11.68
C GLN A 244 -17.14 -0.13 -11.25
N LEU A 245 -16.79 0.17 -9.98
CA LEU A 245 -16.65 1.54 -9.49
C LEU A 245 -15.54 2.30 -10.23
N ILE A 246 -14.38 1.66 -10.44
CA ILE A 246 -13.27 2.22 -11.22
C ILE A 246 -13.74 2.58 -12.63
N TRP A 247 -14.43 1.66 -13.31
CA TRP A 247 -14.86 1.87 -14.69
C TRP A 247 -15.95 2.95 -14.84
N ARG A 248 -16.93 2.94 -13.93
CA ARG A 248 -18.14 3.78 -14.02
C ARG A 248 -17.94 5.22 -13.54
N LYS A 249 -17.05 5.49 -12.58
CA LYS A 249 -16.84 6.83 -12.02
C LYS A 249 -15.62 7.50 -12.66
N PRO A 250 -15.79 8.53 -13.53
CA PRO A 250 -14.68 9.12 -14.29
C PRO A 250 -13.52 9.62 -13.42
N LYS A 251 -13.82 10.25 -12.27
CA LYS A 251 -12.80 10.70 -11.31
C LYS A 251 -11.91 9.56 -10.83
N ILE A 252 -12.52 8.44 -10.45
CA ILE A 252 -11.81 7.27 -9.93
C ILE A 252 -11.02 6.61 -11.06
N ARG A 253 -11.66 6.42 -12.22
CA ARG A 253 -11.01 5.87 -13.42
C ARG A 253 -9.73 6.61 -13.76
N THR A 254 -9.78 7.95 -13.76
CA THR A 254 -8.60 8.77 -14.04
C THR A 254 -7.52 8.54 -13.00
N LEU A 255 -7.83 8.55 -11.70
CA LEU A 255 -6.82 8.34 -10.66
C LEU A 255 -6.16 6.96 -10.79
N ILE A 256 -6.94 5.89 -10.95
CA ILE A 256 -6.38 4.53 -11.07
C ILE A 256 -5.60 4.36 -12.37
N PHE A 257 -6.07 4.94 -13.48
CA PHE A 257 -5.33 4.86 -14.75
C PHE A 257 -4.01 5.63 -14.68
N MET A 258 -4.00 6.81 -14.06
CA MET A 258 -2.76 7.54 -13.77
C MET A 258 -1.80 6.68 -12.94
N ASP A 259 -2.30 5.99 -11.91
CA ASP A 259 -1.49 5.12 -11.06
C ASP A 259 -0.89 3.95 -11.83
N MET A 260 -1.67 3.32 -12.72
CA MET A 260 -1.17 2.24 -13.57
C MET A 260 -0.08 2.72 -14.52
N VAL A 261 -0.28 3.88 -15.17
CA VAL A 261 0.71 4.47 -16.07
C VAL A 261 2.00 4.82 -15.30
N ASP A 262 1.89 5.43 -14.13
CA ASP A 262 3.05 5.74 -13.28
C ASP A 262 3.74 4.45 -12.77
N MET A 263 2.98 3.43 -12.37
CA MET A 263 3.50 2.14 -11.89
C MET A 263 4.25 1.33 -12.96
N LEU A 264 3.88 1.48 -14.23
CA LEU A 264 4.68 0.94 -15.34
C LEU A 264 6.09 1.52 -15.38
N GLY A 265 6.29 2.76 -14.90
CA GLY A 265 7.61 3.34 -14.63
C GLY A 265 8.16 3.02 -13.24
N GLY A 266 7.31 2.87 -12.24
CA GLY A 266 7.67 2.82 -10.82
C GLY A 266 8.48 1.59 -10.37
N SER A 267 8.51 0.50 -11.13
CA SER A 267 9.28 -0.70 -10.75
C SER A 267 10.80 -0.49 -10.77
N VAL A 268 11.29 0.58 -11.42
CA VAL A 268 12.72 0.94 -11.46
C VAL A 268 13.32 1.27 -10.09
N TRP A 269 12.48 1.50 -9.08
CA TRP A 269 12.92 1.77 -7.71
C TRP A 269 13.09 0.49 -6.88
N VAL A 270 12.96 -0.68 -7.49
CA VAL A 270 13.36 -1.95 -6.87
C VAL A 270 14.87 -1.95 -6.66
N GLY A 271 15.30 -2.51 -5.53
CA GLY A 271 16.69 -2.42 -5.06
C GLY A 271 17.73 -2.85 -6.09
N ALA A 272 17.46 -3.87 -6.90
CA ALA A 272 18.38 -4.37 -7.94
C ALA A 272 18.70 -3.31 -9.00
N PHE A 273 17.72 -2.53 -9.46
CA PHE A 273 17.94 -1.49 -10.47
C PHE A 273 18.66 -0.27 -9.90
N ILE A 274 18.36 0.11 -8.65
CA ILE A 274 19.10 1.17 -7.96
C ILE A 274 20.57 0.76 -7.78
N LEU A 275 20.83 -0.48 -7.37
CA LEU A 275 22.18 -1.01 -7.21
C LEU A 275 22.93 -1.00 -8.57
N ALA A 276 22.27 -1.44 -9.63
CA ALA A 276 22.83 -1.38 -10.97
C ALA A 276 23.12 0.05 -11.42
N PHE A 277 22.27 1.04 -11.09
CA PHE A 277 22.54 2.46 -11.36
C PHE A 277 23.78 2.96 -10.61
N VAL A 278 23.88 2.63 -9.32
CA VAL A 278 25.01 3.01 -8.48
C VAL A 278 26.34 2.46 -9.01
N VAL A 279 26.36 1.17 -9.36
CA VAL A 279 27.60 0.50 -9.80
C VAL A 279 27.95 0.86 -11.25
N GLN A 280 26.96 0.84 -12.16
CA GLN A 280 27.22 0.97 -13.60
C GLN A 280 27.21 2.41 -14.10
N VAL A 281 26.44 3.31 -13.47
CA VAL A 281 26.30 4.71 -13.90
C VAL A 281 27.12 5.65 -13.02
N LEU A 282 27.00 5.52 -11.70
CA LEU A 282 27.72 6.37 -10.74
C LEU A 282 29.14 5.89 -10.43
N HIS A 283 29.47 4.65 -10.80
CA HIS A 283 30.78 4.03 -10.54
C HIS A 283 31.15 4.07 -9.05
N GLN A 284 30.17 3.82 -8.18
CA GLN A 284 30.35 3.79 -6.73
C GLN A 284 30.16 2.38 -6.16
N GLY A 285 30.62 2.18 -4.92
CA GLY A 285 30.42 0.94 -4.17
C GLY A 285 28.96 0.73 -3.75
N GLU A 286 28.65 -0.49 -3.33
CA GLU A 286 27.29 -0.91 -2.95
C GLU A 286 26.73 -0.12 -1.76
N GLU A 287 27.57 0.48 -0.92
CA GLU A 287 27.15 1.35 0.18
C GLU A 287 26.30 2.54 -0.29
N TRP A 288 26.54 3.03 -1.51
CA TRP A 288 25.78 4.14 -2.08
C TRP A 288 24.32 3.78 -2.40
N TRP A 289 24.02 2.50 -2.59
CA TRP A 289 22.64 2.03 -2.70
C TRP A 289 21.87 2.25 -1.38
N GLY A 290 22.53 2.07 -0.23
CA GLY A 290 21.98 2.41 1.07
C GLY A 290 21.77 3.92 1.25
N PHE A 291 22.72 4.74 0.79
CA PHE A 291 22.61 6.20 0.82
C PHE A 291 21.46 6.73 -0.04
N ILE A 292 21.29 6.23 -1.26
CA ILE A 292 20.19 6.63 -2.15
C ILE A 292 18.83 6.33 -1.53
N ASN A 293 18.62 5.13 -0.96
CA ASN A 293 17.37 4.79 -0.29
C ASN A 293 17.13 5.67 0.95
N THR A 294 18.14 5.83 1.81
CA THR A 294 18.03 6.66 3.01
C THR A 294 17.72 8.11 2.66
N ALA A 295 18.37 8.66 1.64
CA ALA A 295 18.13 10.00 1.11
C ALA A 295 16.69 10.18 0.63
N TYR A 296 16.17 9.22 -0.14
CA TYR A 296 14.77 9.24 -0.61
C TYR A 296 13.79 9.31 0.56
N PHE A 297 13.95 8.40 1.53
CA PHE A 297 13.04 8.32 2.67
C PHE A 297 13.18 9.52 3.61
N ALA A 298 14.38 10.07 3.81
CA ALA A 298 14.56 11.32 4.55
C ALA A 298 13.81 12.47 3.87
N GLY A 299 13.92 12.58 2.55
CA GLY A 299 13.13 13.51 1.75
C GLY A 299 11.64 13.29 1.91
N ALA A 300 11.17 12.04 1.84
CA ALA A 300 9.76 11.68 1.97
C ALA A 300 9.22 12.00 3.39
N ILE A 301 9.98 11.75 4.45
CA ILE A 301 9.61 12.16 5.81
C ILE A 301 9.40 13.68 5.86
N GLY A 302 10.35 14.46 5.34
CA GLY A 302 10.23 15.92 5.22
C GLY A 302 9.02 16.34 4.37
N GLY A 303 8.76 15.63 3.29
CA GLY A 303 7.62 15.79 2.40
C GLY A 303 6.27 15.60 3.08
N GLY A 304 6.11 14.50 3.81
CA GLY A 304 4.89 14.20 4.56
C GLY A 304 4.64 15.24 5.66
N LEU A 305 5.70 15.67 6.37
CA LEU A 305 5.62 16.75 7.36
C LEU A 305 5.24 18.09 6.70
N LEU A 306 5.78 18.38 5.53
CA LEU A 306 5.42 19.55 4.73
C LEU A 306 3.94 19.52 4.32
N VAL A 307 3.43 18.36 3.87
CA VAL A 307 1.99 18.19 3.57
C VAL A 307 1.14 18.46 4.81
N VAL A 308 1.52 17.91 5.97
CA VAL A 308 0.85 18.15 7.26
C VAL A 308 0.87 19.64 7.65
N GLY A 309 2.01 20.32 7.44
CA GLY A 309 2.15 21.76 7.70
C GLY A 309 1.33 22.64 6.76
N LEU A 310 1.12 22.20 5.52
CA LEU A 310 0.43 22.95 4.46
C LEU A 310 -1.04 22.53 4.25
N VAL A 311 -1.62 21.72 5.13
CA VAL A 311 -3.01 21.19 5.00
C VAL A 311 -4.02 22.29 4.66
N ARG A 312 -3.93 23.47 5.30
CA ARG A 312 -4.86 24.59 5.03
C ARG A 312 -4.81 25.10 3.59
N TRP A 313 -3.64 25.11 3.00
CA TRP A 313 -3.44 25.55 1.62
C TRP A 313 -3.83 24.45 0.63
N LEU A 314 -3.61 23.19 1.00
CA LEU A 314 -3.88 22.02 0.17
C LEU A 314 -5.36 21.62 0.14
N ASN A 315 -6.11 21.87 1.22
CA ASN A 315 -7.55 21.58 1.29
C ASN A 315 -8.31 22.29 0.15
N GLY A 316 -9.06 21.52 -0.63
CA GLY A 316 -9.76 21.97 -1.84
C GLY A 316 -8.87 22.11 -3.09
N ARG A 317 -7.58 21.79 -3.00
CA ARG A 317 -6.59 21.85 -4.09
C ARG A 317 -5.87 20.51 -4.29
N GLU A 318 -6.40 19.42 -3.74
CA GLU A 318 -5.73 18.13 -3.65
C GLU A 318 -5.32 17.61 -5.03
N PHE A 319 -6.20 17.73 -6.04
CA PHE A 319 -5.88 17.30 -7.41
C PHE A 319 -4.76 18.11 -8.05
N ARG A 320 -4.72 19.43 -7.83
CA ARG A 320 -3.66 20.29 -8.38
C ARG A 320 -2.33 20.04 -7.67
N ALA A 321 -2.36 19.87 -6.34
CA ALA A 321 -1.18 19.52 -5.56
C ALA A 321 -0.61 18.16 -5.99
N MET A 322 -1.49 17.19 -6.25
CA MET A 322 -1.10 15.87 -6.76
C MET A 322 -0.37 15.99 -8.11
N LEU A 323 -0.95 16.72 -9.08
CA LEU A 323 -0.31 16.93 -10.39
C LEU A 323 1.03 17.69 -10.27
N LEU A 324 1.11 18.67 -9.37
CA LEU A 324 2.37 19.37 -9.10
C LEU A 324 3.44 18.40 -8.57
N GLY A 325 3.08 17.55 -7.61
CA GLY A 325 3.97 16.51 -7.08
C GLY A 325 4.46 15.56 -8.17
N ILE A 326 3.56 15.02 -8.99
CA ILE A 326 3.92 14.14 -10.12
C ILE A 326 4.84 14.84 -11.11
N GLY A 327 4.56 16.11 -11.46
CA GLY A 327 5.38 16.86 -12.41
C GLY A 327 6.79 17.16 -11.91
N ILE A 328 6.93 17.56 -10.64
CA ILE A 328 8.26 17.76 -10.03
C ILE A 328 9.00 16.42 -9.98
N TYR A 329 8.33 15.36 -9.52
CA TYR A 329 8.90 14.02 -9.44
C TYR A 329 9.41 13.54 -10.80
N SER A 330 8.61 13.67 -11.87
CA SER A 330 8.99 13.23 -13.21
C SER A 330 10.21 13.97 -13.77
N ILE A 331 10.32 15.28 -13.51
CA ILE A 331 11.49 16.08 -13.93
C ILE A 331 12.74 15.59 -13.18
N LEU A 332 12.62 15.40 -11.86
CA LEU A 332 13.73 14.91 -11.06
C LEU A 332 14.17 13.50 -11.49
N THR A 333 13.23 12.62 -11.86
CA THR A 333 13.56 11.27 -12.38
C THR A 333 14.33 11.34 -13.70
N LEU A 334 13.92 12.21 -14.62
CA LEU A 334 14.60 12.39 -15.90
C LEU A 334 16.02 12.94 -15.72
N VAL A 335 16.19 13.91 -14.82
CA VAL A 335 17.52 14.45 -14.50
C VAL A 335 18.38 13.40 -13.78
N PHE A 336 17.80 12.64 -12.86
CA PHE A 336 18.49 11.54 -12.16
C PHE A 336 19.01 10.51 -13.17
N ALA A 337 18.19 10.12 -14.15
CA ALA A 337 18.54 9.11 -15.15
C ALA A 337 19.84 9.43 -15.89
N VAL A 338 20.11 10.70 -16.19
CA VAL A 338 21.28 11.15 -16.97
C VAL A 338 22.43 11.66 -16.09
N THR A 339 22.25 11.69 -14.77
CA THR A 339 23.26 12.20 -13.84
C THR A 339 24.31 11.12 -13.57
N THR A 340 25.59 11.46 -13.76
CA THR A 340 26.73 10.60 -13.40
C THR A 340 27.41 11.01 -12.09
N ASN A 341 27.08 12.20 -11.56
CA ASN A 341 27.60 12.67 -10.28
C ASN A 341 26.83 12.03 -9.11
N PRO A 342 27.51 11.37 -8.16
CA PRO A 342 26.82 10.65 -7.10
C PRO A 342 26.19 11.58 -6.04
N TYR A 343 26.79 12.75 -5.76
CA TYR A 343 26.22 13.76 -4.84
C TYR A 343 25.03 14.52 -5.47
N ILE A 344 25.19 14.89 -6.75
CA ILE A 344 24.16 14.87 -7.80
C ILE A 344 22.86 14.13 -7.44
N SER A 345 23.00 12.83 -7.59
CA SER A 345 21.96 11.82 -7.43
C SER A 345 21.34 11.82 -6.04
N LEU A 346 22.14 11.97 -4.98
CA LEU A 346 21.61 12.09 -3.62
C LEU A 346 20.69 13.30 -3.46
N LEU A 347 21.12 14.49 -3.93
CA LEU A 347 20.30 15.70 -3.82
C LEU A 347 18.97 15.56 -4.57
N LEU A 348 19.01 14.98 -5.78
CA LEU A 348 17.81 14.73 -6.57
C LEU A 348 16.86 13.79 -5.84
N VAL A 349 17.37 12.68 -5.30
CA VAL A 349 16.55 11.67 -4.63
C VAL A 349 15.97 12.19 -3.30
N VAL A 350 16.69 13.03 -2.56
CA VAL A 350 16.12 13.79 -1.42
C VAL A 350 14.96 14.67 -1.89
N ALA A 351 15.12 15.39 -3.01
CA ALA A 351 14.07 16.27 -3.54
C ALA A 351 12.87 15.51 -4.15
N MET A 352 13.09 14.27 -4.60
CA MET A 352 12.01 13.39 -5.09
C MET A 352 11.06 12.98 -3.98
N GLY A 353 11.55 12.82 -2.75
CA GLY A 353 10.74 12.45 -1.58
C GLY A 353 9.55 13.40 -1.34
N PRO A 354 9.75 14.73 -1.18
CA PRO A 354 8.66 15.68 -1.05
C PRO A 354 7.68 15.72 -2.23
N ALA A 355 8.18 15.59 -3.45
CA ALA A 355 7.34 15.56 -4.65
C ALA A 355 6.43 14.31 -4.67
N ALA A 356 7.00 13.15 -4.34
CA ALA A 356 6.28 11.89 -4.24
C ALA A 356 5.21 11.92 -3.14
N GLU A 357 5.52 12.47 -1.97
CA GLU A 357 4.58 12.58 -0.85
C GLU A 357 3.44 13.56 -1.12
N LEU A 358 3.75 14.69 -1.78
CA LEU A 358 2.74 15.63 -2.24
C LEU A 358 1.76 14.94 -3.20
N ALA A 359 2.25 14.10 -4.11
CA ALA A 359 1.40 13.29 -4.98
C ALA A 359 0.59 12.24 -4.20
N ALA A 360 1.26 11.38 -3.44
CA ALA A 360 0.68 10.21 -2.80
C ALA A 360 -0.40 10.55 -1.76
N VAL A 361 -0.14 11.52 -0.88
CA VAL A 361 -1.07 11.89 0.20
C VAL A 361 -2.34 12.54 -0.36
N ASN A 362 -2.19 13.43 -1.34
CA ASN A 362 -3.33 14.08 -2.00
C ASN A 362 -4.14 13.09 -2.84
N ARG A 363 -3.48 12.18 -3.56
CA ARG A 363 -4.14 11.09 -4.30
C ARG A 363 -4.99 10.21 -3.38
N ARG A 364 -4.40 9.73 -2.27
CA ARG A 364 -5.11 8.89 -1.29
C ARG A 364 -6.34 9.60 -0.73
N THR A 365 -6.19 10.88 -0.39
CA THR A 365 -7.29 11.72 0.11
C THR A 365 -8.40 11.90 -0.93
N LEU A 366 -8.05 12.14 -2.20
CA LEU A 366 -9.03 12.24 -3.29
C LEU A 366 -9.83 10.96 -3.49
N LEU A 367 -9.17 9.80 -3.45
CA LEU A 367 -9.85 8.50 -3.55
C LEU A 367 -10.83 8.30 -2.39
N GLN A 368 -10.39 8.56 -1.16
CA GLN A 368 -11.24 8.45 0.04
C GLN A 368 -12.44 9.40 0.00
N LEU A 369 -12.29 10.60 -0.59
CA LEU A 369 -13.36 11.58 -0.74
C LEU A 369 -14.31 11.28 -1.92
N SER A 370 -13.93 10.41 -2.86
CA SER A 370 -14.68 10.15 -4.10
C SER A 370 -15.76 9.07 -3.97
N VAL A 371 -15.80 8.33 -2.87
CA VAL A 371 -16.73 7.22 -2.63
C VAL A 371 -17.30 7.25 -1.21
N THR A 372 -18.36 6.47 -0.99
CA THR A 372 -18.94 6.30 0.34
C THR A 372 -18.08 5.38 1.21
N ARG A 373 -18.32 5.37 2.52
CA ARG A 373 -17.57 4.52 3.46
C ARG A 373 -17.80 3.03 3.22
N GLU A 374 -18.93 2.61 2.65
CA GLU A 374 -19.20 1.21 2.27
C GLU A 374 -18.53 0.82 0.95
N GLN A 375 -18.41 1.77 0.00
CA GLN A 375 -17.78 1.54 -1.30
C GLN A 375 -16.24 1.53 -1.22
N LEU A 376 -15.67 2.25 -0.25
CA LEU A 376 -14.23 2.46 -0.15
C LEU A 376 -13.39 1.16 -0.03
N PRO A 377 -13.73 0.18 0.82
CA PRO A 377 -12.93 -1.04 0.92
C PRO A 377 -12.92 -1.85 -0.39
N LYS A 378 -14.05 -1.89 -1.10
CA LYS A 378 -14.19 -2.56 -2.40
C LYS A 378 -13.31 -1.88 -3.45
N LEU A 379 -13.33 -0.54 -3.48
CA LEU A 379 -12.49 0.25 -4.38
C LEU A 379 -11.00 0.02 -4.11
N LEU A 380 -10.57 0.11 -2.85
CA LEU A 380 -9.15 -0.04 -2.49
C LEU A 380 -8.63 -1.45 -2.75
N SER A 381 -9.47 -2.48 -2.59
CA SER A 381 -9.12 -3.87 -2.95
C SER A 381 -8.87 -4.03 -4.45
N ALA A 382 -9.78 -3.50 -5.27
CA ALA A 382 -9.63 -3.53 -6.72
C ALA A 382 -8.43 -2.70 -7.19
N GLN A 383 -8.16 -1.56 -6.54
CA GLN A 383 -6.96 -0.77 -6.77
C GLN A 383 -5.69 -1.59 -6.48
N ASP A 384 -5.56 -2.17 -5.28
CA ASP A 384 -4.36 -2.93 -4.89
C ASP A 384 -4.10 -4.11 -5.83
N ALA A 385 -5.13 -4.89 -6.16
CA ALA A 385 -5.00 -5.99 -7.12
C ALA A 385 -4.54 -5.50 -8.51
N THR A 386 -5.12 -4.40 -9.00
CA THR A 386 -4.77 -3.81 -10.31
C THR A 386 -3.34 -3.28 -10.32
N LEU A 387 -2.90 -2.61 -9.25
CA LEU A 387 -1.55 -2.05 -9.15
C LEU A 387 -0.49 -3.13 -8.96
N ASN A 388 -0.75 -4.16 -8.15
CA ASN A 388 0.16 -5.29 -8.01
C ASN A 388 0.35 -6.04 -9.33
N PHE A 389 -0.74 -6.26 -10.08
CA PHE A 389 -0.65 -6.85 -11.41
C PHE A 389 0.19 -5.99 -12.37
N THR A 390 -0.04 -4.68 -12.37
CA THR A 390 0.73 -3.73 -13.18
C THR A 390 2.21 -3.71 -12.78
N PHE A 391 2.51 -3.75 -11.49
CA PHE A 391 3.87 -3.83 -10.96
C PHE A 391 4.59 -5.11 -11.41
N CYS A 392 3.94 -6.28 -11.37
CA CYS A 392 4.52 -7.53 -11.84
C CYS A 392 4.87 -7.47 -13.34
N ILE A 393 3.98 -6.94 -14.18
CA ILE A 393 4.24 -6.76 -15.61
C ILE A 393 5.38 -5.74 -15.83
N SER A 394 5.31 -4.61 -15.12
CA SER A 394 6.30 -3.54 -15.15
C SER A 394 7.70 -4.07 -14.83
N LEU A 395 7.84 -4.89 -13.79
CA LEU A 395 9.12 -5.44 -13.35
C LEU A 395 9.79 -6.30 -14.44
N LEU A 396 9.00 -7.12 -15.15
CA LEU A 396 9.51 -7.94 -16.26
C LEU A 396 9.94 -7.09 -17.46
N ILE A 397 9.11 -6.12 -17.83
CA ILE A 397 9.42 -5.19 -18.95
C ILE A 397 10.66 -4.37 -18.62
N MET A 398 10.75 -3.80 -17.42
CA MET A 398 11.89 -3.00 -17.01
C MET A 398 13.16 -3.84 -16.89
N GLY A 399 13.07 -5.10 -16.41
CA GLY A 399 14.20 -6.03 -16.42
C GLY A 399 14.77 -6.25 -17.82
N TRP A 400 13.90 -6.52 -18.79
CA TRP A 400 14.30 -6.67 -20.19
C TRP A 400 14.92 -5.38 -20.75
N ILE A 401 14.35 -4.20 -20.43
CA ILE A 401 14.90 -2.91 -20.86
C ILE A 401 16.28 -2.65 -20.25
N ALA A 402 16.48 -2.97 -18.97
CA ALA A 402 17.76 -2.84 -18.28
C ALA A 402 18.86 -3.63 -19.00
N GLU A 403 18.56 -4.86 -19.39
CA GLU A 403 19.51 -5.75 -20.06
C GLU A 403 19.83 -5.31 -21.49
N GLN A 404 18.81 -4.91 -22.27
CA GLN A 404 18.98 -4.61 -23.69
C GLN A 404 19.43 -3.17 -23.97
N PHE A 405 18.93 -2.21 -23.18
CA PHE A 405 19.12 -0.78 -23.41
C PHE A 405 19.90 -0.10 -22.28
N GLY A 406 20.24 -0.81 -21.20
CA GLY A 406 21.02 -0.27 -20.09
C GLY A 406 20.19 0.53 -19.08
N ILE A 407 20.80 0.77 -17.92
CA ILE A 407 20.14 1.33 -16.75
C ILE A 407 19.69 2.80 -16.95
N VAL A 408 20.44 3.60 -17.70
CA VAL A 408 20.07 5.01 -18.00
C VAL A 408 18.73 5.08 -18.75
N ASN A 409 18.56 4.24 -19.79
CA ASN A 409 17.34 4.23 -20.60
C ASN A 409 16.13 3.73 -19.80
N LEU A 410 16.36 2.81 -18.86
CA LEU A 410 15.34 2.35 -17.92
C LEU A 410 14.80 3.50 -17.05
N TYR A 411 15.66 4.33 -16.45
CA TYR A 411 15.20 5.48 -15.65
C TYR A 411 14.61 6.61 -16.50
N LEU A 412 15.10 6.81 -17.73
CA LEU A 412 14.48 7.75 -18.68
C LEU A 412 13.04 7.32 -19.00
N LEU A 413 12.81 6.03 -19.30
CA LEU A 413 11.47 5.51 -19.54
C LEU A 413 10.58 5.69 -18.31
N ALA A 414 11.07 5.42 -17.10
CA ALA A 414 10.31 5.66 -15.88
C ALA A 414 9.87 7.12 -15.74
N GLY A 415 10.78 8.07 -15.98
CA GLY A 415 10.45 9.50 -16.00
C GLY A 415 9.37 9.84 -17.05
N ILE A 416 9.46 9.27 -18.26
CA ILE A 416 8.46 9.44 -19.33
C ILE A 416 7.10 8.89 -18.89
N MET A 417 7.04 7.72 -18.24
CA MET A 417 5.80 7.15 -17.74
C MET A 417 5.12 8.07 -16.70
N SER A 418 5.89 8.67 -15.78
CA SER A 418 5.35 9.67 -14.86
C SER A 418 4.86 10.94 -15.58
N VAL A 419 5.53 11.38 -16.64
CA VAL A 419 5.03 12.48 -17.52
C VAL A 419 3.73 12.09 -18.21
N CYS A 420 3.62 10.86 -18.72
CA CYS A 420 2.38 10.35 -19.32
C CYS A 420 1.23 10.35 -18.30
N ALA A 421 1.48 9.91 -17.07
CA ALA A 421 0.50 9.98 -15.98
C ALA A 421 0.06 11.43 -15.70
N LEU A 422 1.01 12.38 -15.66
CA LEU A 422 0.71 13.81 -15.53
C LEU A 422 -0.18 14.32 -16.68
N VAL A 423 0.14 13.98 -17.92
CA VAL A 423 -0.63 14.37 -19.11
C VAL A 423 -2.06 13.84 -19.04
N VAL A 424 -2.25 12.56 -18.69
CA VAL A 424 -3.58 11.97 -18.46
C VAL A 424 -4.38 12.80 -17.45
N GLY A 425 -3.76 13.16 -16.33
CA GLY A 425 -4.38 13.98 -15.30
C GLY A 425 -4.78 15.37 -15.81
N LEU A 426 -3.90 16.03 -16.56
CA LEU A 426 -4.16 17.35 -17.16
C LEU A 426 -5.30 17.30 -18.18
N LEU A 427 -5.33 16.29 -19.05
CA LEU A 427 -6.39 16.08 -20.04
C LEU A 427 -7.74 15.78 -19.36
N SER A 428 -7.71 15.08 -18.22
CA SER A 428 -8.90 14.67 -17.46
C SER A 428 -9.34 15.68 -16.40
N ARG A 429 -8.77 16.90 -16.38
CA ARG A 429 -9.04 17.92 -15.34
C ARG A 429 -10.52 18.30 -15.20
N SER A 430 -11.31 18.14 -16.26
CA SER A 430 -12.75 18.41 -16.26
C SER A 430 -13.51 17.53 -15.27
N ALA A 431 -13.05 16.29 -15.06
CA ALA A 431 -13.63 15.36 -14.10
C ALA A 431 -13.52 15.87 -12.66
N PHE A 432 -12.54 16.73 -12.35
CA PHE A 432 -12.23 17.21 -10.99
C PHE A 432 -12.75 18.61 -10.69
N ARG A 433 -13.41 19.29 -11.64
CA ARG A 433 -14.09 20.56 -11.35
C ARG A 433 -15.29 20.31 -10.43
N GLN A 434 -15.30 20.93 -9.25
CA GLN A 434 -16.51 21.00 -8.44
C GLN A 434 -17.57 21.75 -9.26
N LYS A 435 -18.75 21.15 -9.47
CA LYS A 435 -19.92 21.93 -9.88
C LYS A 435 -20.15 22.91 -8.73
N ARG A 436 -19.92 24.21 -8.95
CA ARG A 436 -20.43 25.25 -8.06
C ARG A 436 -21.95 25.08 -8.08
N THR A 437 -22.50 24.46 -7.05
CA THR A 437 -23.89 24.68 -6.70
C THR A 437 -23.98 26.15 -6.34
N LEU A 438 -24.55 26.95 -7.25
CA LEU A 438 -25.01 28.30 -6.95
C LEU A 438 -26.05 28.11 -5.84
N SER A 439 -25.66 28.39 -4.60
CA SER A 439 -26.58 28.54 -3.47
C SER A 439 -27.17 29.93 -3.51
#